data_AF-A0A6N9ZRH2-F1
#
_entry.id   AF-A0A6N9ZRH2-F1
#
_cell.length_a   1.000
_cell.length_b   1.000
_cell.length_c   1.000
_cell.angle_alpha   90.00
_cell.angle_beta   90.00
_cell.angle_gamma   90.00
#
_symmetry.space_group_name_H-M   'P 1'
#
loop_
_entity.id
_entity.type
_entity.pdbx_description
1 polymer ?
#
loop_
_entity_poly.entity_id
_entity_poly.type
_entity_poly.pdbx_seq_one_letter_code
_entity_poly.pdbx_strand_id
1 'polypeptide(L)'
;LLNCAGPSWRLEDRAARAALQTDAHYVDAAGEMALEPSQWHNRCAVLGAGLQPGLTGLLPRWLAQQAFSEVQGLASYFGLRDQFTAVAADDFLQGAVDGTSEPLAAWRNGRCSRALRRSRDVLLPCFPGQVHLLPYLNREGECLAMDLRLDVGHWFNVITDGHVLKALDLAHCL
;
A
#
# COMPACT_ATOMS: atom_id res chain seq x y z
N LEU A 1 -4.76 -10.71 19.53
CA LEU A 1 -5.56 -11.12 18.37
C LEU A 1 -4.80 -10.72 17.11
N LEU A 2 -4.59 -11.67 16.20
CA LEU A 2 -4.02 -11.42 14.88
C LEU A 2 -5.14 -11.59 13.85
N ASN A 3 -5.52 -10.52 13.16
CA ASN A 3 -6.52 -10.52 12.12
C ASN A 3 -5.87 -10.73 10.76
N CYS A 4 -6.13 -11.89 10.16
CA CYS A 4 -5.74 -12.23 8.79
C CYS A 4 -6.97 -12.58 7.92
N ALA A 5 -8.16 -12.20 8.38
CA ALA A 5 -9.39 -12.46 7.64
C ALA A 5 -9.62 -11.38 6.58
N GLY A 6 -10.35 -11.73 5.52
CA GLY A 6 -10.76 -10.78 4.49
C GLY A 6 -12.07 -11.17 3.81
N PRO A 7 -12.54 -10.35 2.86
CA PRO A 7 -11.92 -9.10 2.44
C PRO A 7 -12.01 -8.03 3.54
N SER A 8 -10.93 -7.27 3.73
CA SER A 8 -10.77 -6.37 4.88
C SER A 8 -11.86 -5.30 4.92
N TRP A 9 -12.27 -4.80 3.76
CA TRP A 9 -13.29 -3.75 3.64
C TRP A 9 -14.68 -4.17 4.12
N ARG A 10 -14.97 -5.49 4.19
CA ARG A 10 -16.25 -6.01 4.73
C ARG A 10 -16.20 -6.35 6.21
N LEU A 11 -14.99 -6.54 6.75
CA LEU A 11 -14.79 -6.91 8.14
C LEU A 11 -14.76 -5.67 9.06
N GLU A 12 -14.40 -4.52 8.51
CA GLU A 12 -14.29 -3.25 9.23
C GLU A 12 -13.49 -3.44 10.54
N ASP A 13 -14.00 -2.94 11.66
CA ASP A 13 -13.38 -2.99 12.98
C ASP A 13 -13.86 -4.18 13.85
N ARG A 14 -14.54 -5.17 13.26
CA ARG A 14 -15.11 -6.31 14.03
C ARG A 14 -14.04 -7.07 14.83
N ALA A 15 -12.89 -7.33 14.23
CA ALA A 15 -11.80 -8.04 14.90
C ALA A 15 -11.13 -7.15 15.98
N ALA A 16 -10.99 -5.85 15.71
CA ALA A 16 -10.51 -4.87 16.68
C ALA A 16 -11.41 -4.81 17.93
N ARG A 17 -12.74 -4.75 17.75
CA ARG A 17 -13.70 -4.78 18.86
C ARG A 17 -13.62 -6.07 19.68
N ALA A 18 -13.43 -7.22 19.02
CA ALA A 18 -13.26 -8.50 19.73
C ALA A 18 -11.97 -8.50 20.58
N ALA A 19 -10.89 -7.89 20.09
CA ALA A 19 -9.66 -7.72 20.87
C ALA A 19 -9.89 -6.82 22.09
N LEU A 20 -10.60 -5.69 21.93
CA LEU A 20 -10.96 -4.80 23.05
C LEU A 20 -11.81 -5.50 24.13
N GLN A 21 -12.78 -6.33 23.73
CA GLN A 21 -13.66 -7.08 24.63
C GLN A 21 -12.93 -8.15 25.45
N THR A 22 -11.80 -8.64 24.94
CA THR A 22 -11.00 -9.71 25.57
C THR A 22 -9.71 -9.21 26.19
N ASP A 23 -9.54 -7.88 26.26
CA ASP A 23 -8.33 -7.22 26.74
C ASP A 23 -7.04 -7.68 26.04
N ALA A 24 -7.11 -7.90 24.73
CA ALA A 24 -6.00 -8.39 23.93
C ALA A 24 -5.31 -7.26 23.14
N HIS A 25 -4.01 -7.41 22.90
CA HIS A 25 -3.33 -6.68 21.82
C HIS A 25 -3.92 -7.05 20.45
N TYR A 26 -3.79 -6.17 19.47
CA TYR A 26 -4.35 -6.32 18.14
C TYR A 26 -3.30 -6.10 17.06
N VAL A 27 -3.31 -6.96 16.05
CA VAL A 27 -2.49 -6.83 14.85
C VAL A 27 -3.39 -7.13 13.65
N ASP A 28 -3.35 -6.28 12.63
CA ASP A 28 -4.12 -6.42 11.39
C ASP A 28 -3.24 -6.22 10.16
N ALA A 29 -3.43 -7.06 9.15
CA ALA A 29 -2.80 -6.87 7.84
C ALA A 29 -3.42 -5.68 7.08
N ALA A 30 -4.69 -5.35 7.34
CA ALA A 30 -5.37 -4.19 6.76
C ALA A 30 -4.82 -2.88 7.36
N GLY A 31 -4.68 -1.85 6.51
CA GLY A 31 -4.03 -0.60 6.89
C GLY A 31 -4.94 0.42 7.55
N GLU A 32 -6.00 0.83 6.85
CA GLU A 32 -6.80 1.97 7.27
C GLU A 32 -8.01 1.51 8.07
N MET A 33 -7.98 1.83 9.36
CA MET A 33 -9.09 1.66 10.29
C MET A 33 -9.02 2.78 11.31
N ALA A 34 -10.13 3.50 11.51
CA ALA A 34 -10.22 4.49 12.58
C ALA A 34 -10.31 3.75 13.92
N LEU A 35 -9.20 3.76 14.68
CA LEU A 35 -9.15 3.25 16.03
C LEU A 35 -9.01 4.43 17.00
N GLU A 36 -9.88 4.49 18.00
CA GLU A 36 -9.78 5.46 19.09
C GLU A 36 -8.62 5.06 20.03
N PRO A 37 -7.50 5.82 20.09
CA PRO A 37 -6.34 5.41 20.90
C PRO A 37 -6.68 5.25 22.39
N SER A 38 -7.68 6.00 22.87
CA SER A 38 -8.23 5.90 24.22
C SER A 38 -8.94 4.58 24.52
N GLN A 39 -9.22 3.75 23.53
CA GLN A 39 -9.72 2.40 23.76
C GLN A 39 -8.58 1.40 23.95
N TRP A 40 -7.34 1.76 23.65
CA TRP A 40 -6.18 0.86 23.68
C TRP A 40 -5.24 1.13 24.87
N HIS A 41 -5.73 1.71 25.97
CA HIS A 41 -4.93 1.85 27.18
C HIS A 41 -4.43 0.47 27.67
N ASN A 42 -3.12 0.35 27.92
CA ASN A 42 -2.40 -0.88 28.29
C ASN A 42 -2.34 -1.99 27.23
N ARG A 43 -2.71 -1.71 25.98
CA ARG A 43 -2.62 -2.66 24.86
C ARG A 43 -2.15 -1.99 23.58
N CYS A 44 -1.52 -2.75 22.70
CA CYS A 44 -1.07 -2.24 21.41
C CYS A 44 -2.05 -2.65 20.30
N ALA A 45 -2.28 -1.74 19.36
CA ALA A 45 -2.88 -2.04 18.07
C ALA A 45 -1.86 -1.72 16.98
N VAL A 46 -1.59 -2.67 16.09
CA VAL A 46 -0.71 -2.50 14.93
C VAL A 46 -1.55 -2.75 13.68
N LEU A 47 -1.69 -1.72 12.85
CA LEU A 47 -2.38 -1.79 11.56
C LEU A 47 -1.39 -1.82 10.42
N GLY A 48 -1.83 -2.32 9.27
CA GLY A 48 -1.00 -2.44 8.08
C GLY A 48 0.22 -3.32 8.32
N ALA A 49 0.07 -4.42 9.05
CA ALA A 49 1.13 -5.39 9.31
C ALA A 49 1.26 -6.44 8.18
N GLY A 50 1.06 -6.02 6.93
CA GLY A 50 1.05 -6.88 5.74
C GLY A 50 2.22 -6.61 4.79
N LEU A 51 2.02 -7.00 3.53
CA LEU A 51 2.95 -6.67 2.44
C LEU A 51 2.75 -5.21 1.99
N GLN A 52 1.53 -4.88 1.57
CA GLN A 52 1.08 -3.53 1.29
C GLN A 52 -0.37 -3.38 1.80
N PRO A 53 -0.63 -2.54 2.82
CA PRO A 53 0.35 -1.79 3.59
C PRO A 53 1.21 -2.67 4.53
N GLY A 54 2.39 -2.18 4.91
CA GLY A 54 3.28 -2.81 5.89
C GLY A 54 4.72 -2.84 5.45
N LEU A 55 5.17 -3.95 4.84
CA LEU A 55 6.55 -4.08 4.38
C LEU A 55 6.94 -2.96 3.41
N THR A 56 6.03 -2.54 2.53
CA THR A 56 6.22 -1.41 1.60
C THR A 56 6.48 -0.08 2.31
N GLY A 57 5.93 0.13 3.50
CA GLY A 57 6.24 1.27 4.36
C GLY A 57 7.49 1.06 5.23
N LEU A 58 7.68 -0.15 5.78
CA LEU A 58 8.75 -0.43 6.75
C LEU A 58 10.13 -0.50 6.09
N LEU A 59 10.24 -1.23 4.97
CA LEU A 59 11.52 -1.51 4.32
C LEU A 59 12.26 -0.22 3.92
N PRO A 60 11.61 0.78 3.29
CA PRO A 60 12.31 2.02 2.94
C PRO A 60 12.77 2.82 4.16
N ARG A 61 11.99 2.84 5.26
CA ARG A 61 12.41 3.48 6.51
C ARG A 61 13.65 2.82 7.08
N TRP A 62 13.68 1.49 7.10
CA TRP A 62 14.84 0.74 7.54
C TRP A 62 16.06 1.02 6.66
N LEU A 63 15.93 0.95 5.33
CA LEU A 63 17.01 1.24 4.38
C LEU A 63 17.56 2.67 4.54
N ALA A 64 16.67 3.66 4.71
CA ALA A 64 17.05 5.05 4.95
C ALA A 64 17.97 5.17 6.18
N GLN A 65 17.63 4.49 7.28
CA GLN A 65 18.43 4.50 8.50
C GLN A 65 19.77 3.78 8.38
N GLN A 66 19.87 2.75 7.54
CA GLN A 66 21.10 1.96 7.40
C GLN A 66 22.12 2.58 6.46
N ALA A 67 21.66 3.16 5.35
CA ALA A 67 22.53 3.47 4.21
C ALA A 67 22.69 4.97 3.93
N PHE A 68 21.91 5.83 4.57
CA PHE A 68 21.85 7.25 4.22
C PHE A 68 21.84 8.15 5.45
N SER A 69 22.49 9.32 5.33
CA SER A 69 22.34 10.41 6.31
C SER A 69 21.07 11.23 6.04
N GLU A 70 20.66 11.30 4.78
CA GLU A 70 19.46 11.97 4.29
C GLU A 70 18.98 11.27 3.01
N VAL A 71 17.65 11.23 2.81
CA VAL A 71 17.03 10.67 1.60
C VAL A 71 16.23 11.77 0.91
N GLN A 72 16.72 12.25 -0.23
CA GLN A 72 16.05 13.28 -1.02
C GLN A 72 14.90 12.72 -1.88
N GLY A 73 14.99 11.45 -2.25
CA GLY A 73 13.92 10.83 -3.01
C GLY A 73 13.89 9.32 -2.99
N LEU A 74 12.74 8.79 -3.39
CA LEU A 74 12.42 7.38 -3.37
C LEU A 74 11.66 6.98 -4.64
N ALA A 75 12.05 5.85 -5.22
CA ALA A 75 11.26 5.16 -6.24
C ALA A 75 10.97 3.74 -5.76
N SER A 76 9.69 3.40 -5.64
CA SER A 76 9.23 2.06 -5.26
C SER A 76 8.59 1.36 -6.45
N TYR A 77 9.12 0.19 -6.79
CA TYR A 77 8.59 -0.69 -7.82
C TYR A 77 8.01 -1.93 -7.16
N PHE A 78 6.69 -1.97 -7.03
CA PHE A 78 5.99 -3.05 -6.36
C PHE A 78 5.30 -3.95 -7.38
N GLY A 79 5.74 -5.20 -7.49
CA GLY A 79 5.03 -6.22 -8.24
C GLY A 79 4.97 -7.51 -7.44
N LEU A 80 3.83 -8.18 -7.50
CA LEU A 80 3.56 -9.43 -6.81
C LEU A 80 3.26 -10.53 -7.82
N ARG A 81 3.87 -11.69 -7.62
CA ARG A 81 3.53 -12.92 -8.35
C ARG A 81 3.16 -13.97 -7.31
N ASP A 82 1.86 -14.15 -7.11
CA ASP A 82 1.32 -15.09 -6.13
C ASP A 82 0.01 -15.71 -6.63
N GLN A 83 -0.50 -16.70 -5.89
CA GLN A 83 -1.83 -17.26 -6.11
C GLN A 83 -2.89 -16.22 -5.74
N PHE A 84 -3.58 -15.70 -6.74
CA PHE A 84 -4.55 -14.63 -6.54
C PHE A 84 -5.90 -15.19 -6.05
N THR A 85 -6.05 -15.27 -4.73
CA THR A 85 -7.29 -15.77 -4.10
C THR A 85 -8.46 -14.82 -4.36
N ALA A 86 -9.69 -15.33 -4.24
CA ALA A 86 -10.89 -14.50 -4.40
C ALA A 86 -10.95 -13.35 -3.40
N VAL A 87 -10.48 -13.57 -2.16
CA VAL A 87 -10.40 -12.53 -1.12
C VAL A 87 -9.39 -11.45 -1.50
N ALA A 88 -8.18 -11.85 -1.91
CA ALA A 88 -7.16 -10.91 -2.36
C ALA A 88 -7.61 -10.12 -3.60
N ALA A 89 -8.34 -10.76 -4.52
CA ALA A 89 -8.89 -10.09 -5.69
C ALA A 89 -9.95 -9.05 -5.34
N ASP A 90 -10.80 -9.32 -4.34
CA ASP A 90 -11.80 -8.38 -3.84
C ASP A 90 -11.14 -7.18 -3.15
N ASP A 91 -10.18 -7.42 -2.25
CA ASP A 91 -9.41 -6.34 -1.60
C ASP A 91 -8.61 -5.49 -2.60
N PHE A 92 -7.99 -6.13 -3.59
CA PHE A 92 -7.24 -5.43 -4.63
C PHE A 92 -8.14 -4.58 -5.53
N LEU A 93 -9.31 -5.09 -5.90
CA LEU A 93 -10.28 -4.33 -6.69
C LEU A 93 -10.84 -3.16 -5.86
N GLN A 94 -11.17 -3.39 -4.60
CA GLN A 94 -11.65 -2.35 -3.69
C GLN A 94 -10.62 -1.21 -3.57
N GLY A 95 -9.35 -1.53 -3.31
CA GLY A 95 -8.29 -0.52 -3.21
C GLY A 95 -8.01 0.23 -4.53
N ALA A 96 -8.44 -0.30 -5.67
CA ALA A 96 -8.36 0.39 -6.96
C ALA A 96 -9.52 1.36 -7.21
N VAL A 97 -10.65 1.23 -6.51
CA VAL A 97 -11.89 2.00 -6.77
C VAL A 97 -12.38 2.83 -5.59
N ASP A 98 -11.85 2.62 -4.38
CA ASP A 98 -12.27 3.30 -3.16
C ASP A 98 -11.74 4.74 -3.02
N GLY A 99 -10.87 5.18 -3.94
CA GLY A 99 -10.29 6.52 -3.95
C GLY A 99 -9.15 6.73 -2.95
N THR A 100 -8.71 5.69 -2.23
CA THR A 100 -7.57 5.76 -1.29
C THR A 100 -6.22 5.83 -2.00
N SER A 101 -6.18 5.42 -3.27
CA SER A 101 -5.02 5.48 -4.15
C SER A 101 -5.32 6.34 -5.37
N GLU A 102 -4.48 7.35 -5.62
CA GLU A 102 -4.61 8.25 -6.76
C GLU A 102 -3.70 7.82 -7.91
N PRO A 103 -4.24 7.40 -9.07
CA PRO A 103 -3.43 7.03 -10.23
C PRO A 103 -2.63 8.22 -10.77
N LEU A 104 -1.43 7.95 -11.28
CA LEU A 104 -0.53 8.94 -11.92
C LEU A 104 -0.03 10.05 -10.99
N ALA A 105 -0.44 10.07 -9.73
CA ALA A 105 0.06 10.97 -8.73
C ALA A 105 1.48 10.58 -8.29
N ALA A 106 2.17 11.55 -7.72
CA ALA A 106 3.48 11.37 -7.10
C ALA A 106 3.67 12.38 -5.98
N TRP A 107 4.73 12.19 -5.20
CA TRP A 107 5.16 13.15 -4.20
C TRP A 107 6.21 14.09 -4.80
N ARG A 108 5.99 15.41 -4.65
CA ARG A 108 6.90 16.50 -5.01
C ARG A 108 6.75 17.62 -3.98
N ASN A 109 7.47 17.52 -2.87
CA ASN A 109 7.28 18.38 -1.69
C ASN A 109 5.81 18.44 -1.21
N GLY A 110 5.10 17.33 -1.38
CA GLY A 110 3.64 17.25 -1.23
C GLY A 110 2.99 16.43 -2.34
N ARG A 111 1.71 16.11 -2.18
CA ARG A 111 0.93 15.39 -3.20
C ARG A 111 0.86 16.21 -4.49
N CYS A 112 1.22 15.58 -5.61
CA CYS A 112 1.13 16.16 -6.95
C CYS A 112 0.34 15.22 -7.88
N SER A 113 -0.91 15.60 -8.16
CA SER A 113 -1.81 14.85 -9.04
C SER A 113 -1.32 14.81 -10.48
N ARG A 114 -1.47 13.66 -11.15
CA ARG A 114 -1.11 13.46 -12.57
C ARG A 114 0.32 13.89 -12.94
N ALA A 115 1.26 13.76 -12.01
CA ALA A 115 2.66 14.13 -12.18
C ALA A 115 3.46 13.11 -13.00
N LEU A 116 2.96 11.88 -13.14
CA LEU A 116 3.61 10.77 -13.84
C LEU A 116 2.75 10.22 -14.98
N ARG A 117 3.36 9.38 -15.82
CA ARG A 117 2.68 8.64 -16.88
C ARG A 117 2.93 7.16 -16.73
N ARG A 118 2.00 6.33 -17.21
CA ARG A 118 2.24 4.90 -17.34
C ARG A 118 3.36 4.64 -18.35
N SER A 119 4.17 3.63 -18.08
CA SER A 119 5.16 3.12 -19.03
C SER A 119 4.77 1.69 -19.39
N ARG A 120 4.81 1.37 -20.69
CA ARG A 120 4.48 0.03 -21.18
C ARG A 120 5.73 -0.67 -21.69
N ASP A 121 5.71 -2.00 -21.63
CA ASP A 121 6.72 -2.87 -22.24
C ASP A 121 8.16 -2.55 -21.80
N VAL A 122 8.36 -2.20 -20.52
CA VAL A 122 9.67 -1.87 -19.97
C VAL A 122 10.38 -3.11 -19.43
N LEU A 123 11.70 -3.16 -19.58
CA LEU A 123 12.55 -4.13 -18.89
C LEU A 123 13.03 -3.52 -17.57
N LEU A 124 12.70 -4.17 -16.45
CA LEU A 124 13.08 -3.72 -15.11
C LEU A 124 13.93 -4.79 -14.42
N PRO A 125 15.04 -4.42 -13.74
CA PRO A 125 15.81 -5.36 -12.94
C PRO A 125 14.92 -6.10 -11.94
N CYS A 126 15.24 -7.37 -11.69
CA CYS A 126 14.52 -8.25 -10.76
C CYS A 126 13.10 -8.67 -11.20
N PHE A 127 12.63 -8.25 -12.39
CA PHE A 127 11.37 -8.74 -12.97
C PHE A 127 11.64 -9.66 -14.18
N PRO A 128 10.98 -10.83 -14.26
CA PRO A 128 11.17 -11.75 -15.37
C PRO A 128 10.42 -11.27 -16.61
N GLY A 129 11.07 -10.45 -17.44
CA GLY A 129 10.55 -10.01 -18.74
C GLY A 129 9.99 -8.60 -18.76
N GLN A 130 9.19 -8.31 -19.78
CA GLN A 130 8.57 -7.00 -19.98
C GLN A 130 7.40 -6.80 -19.02
N VAL A 131 7.32 -5.60 -18.46
CA VAL A 131 6.30 -5.19 -17.49
C VAL A 131 5.74 -3.81 -17.83
N HIS A 132 4.58 -3.50 -17.27
CA HIS A 132 3.94 -2.20 -17.32
C HIS A 132 4.07 -1.53 -15.96
N LEU A 133 4.43 -0.24 -15.94
CA LEU A 133 4.52 0.58 -14.75
C LEU A 133 3.27 1.45 -14.64
N LEU A 134 2.52 1.27 -13.56
CA LEU A 134 1.32 2.03 -13.24
C LEU A 134 1.62 2.90 -12.02
N PRO A 135 1.94 4.20 -12.20
CA PRO A 135 2.23 5.08 -11.08
C PRO A 135 0.98 5.35 -10.26
N TYR A 136 1.15 5.46 -8.95
CA TYR A 136 0.10 5.84 -8.02
C TYR A 136 0.68 6.58 -6.81
N LEU A 137 -0.19 7.22 -6.04
CA LEU A 137 0.13 7.68 -4.69
C LEU A 137 -1.05 7.37 -3.77
N ASN A 138 -0.78 6.68 -2.67
CA ASN A 138 -1.75 6.38 -1.62
C ASN A 138 -1.27 6.95 -0.27
N ARG A 139 -2.10 6.79 0.76
CA ARG A 139 -1.81 7.31 2.11
C ARG A 139 -0.52 6.74 2.70
N GLU A 140 -0.24 5.45 2.52
CA GLU A 140 1.02 4.84 2.99
C GLU A 140 2.24 5.53 2.36
N GLY A 141 2.20 5.76 1.05
CA GLY A 141 3.25 6.48 0.32
C GLY A 141 3.42 7.92 0.80
N GLU A 142 2.31 8.63 1.04
CA GLU A 142 2.35 10.00 1.61
C GLU A 142 2.96 10.03 3.01
N CYS A 143 2.52 9.15 3.91
CA CYS A 143 3.07 9.05 5.27
C CYS A 143 4.57 8.70 5.22
N LEU A 144 4.97 7.79 4.33
CA LEU A 144 6.38 7.45 4.13
C LEU A 144 7.18 8.66 3.64
N ALA A 145 6.65 9.43 2.69
CA ALA A 145 7.32 10.62 2.17
C ALA A 145 7.50 11.70 3.24
N MET A 146 6.47 11.90 4.08
CA MET A 146 6.52 12.82 5.20
C MET A 146 7.54 12.39 6.26
N ASP A 147 7.54 11.11 6.65
CA ASP A 147 8.44 10.57 7.67
C ASP A 147 9.91 10.67 7.25
N LEU A 148 10.19 10.40 5.97
CA LEU A 148 11.54 10.49 5.41
C LEU A 148 11.92 11.89 4.91
N ARG A 149 10.99 12.85 4.96
CA ARG A 149 11.15 14.23 4.45
C ARG A 149 11.63 14.27 2.99
N LEU A 150 11.01 13.43 2.15
CA LEU A 150 11.39 13.33 0.75
C LEU A 150 11.02 14.60 -0.02
N ASP A 151 11.91 15.03 -0.92
CA ASP A 151 11.59 16.03 -1.94
C ASP A 151 10.73 15.38 -3.04
N VAL A 152 11.10 14.16 -3.47
CA VAL A 152 10.45 13.45 -4.57
C VAL A 152 10.19 11.98 -4.22
N GLY A 153 8.97 11.52 -4.45
CA GLY A 153 8.58 10.11 -4.24
C GLY A 153 7.73 9.59 -5.38
N HIS A 154 8.10 8.45 -5.95
CA HIS A 154 7.37 7.78 -7.01
C HIS A 154 7.07 6.33 -6.62
N TRP A 155 5.81 5.91 -6.70
CA TRP A 155 5.40 4.53 -6.46
C TRP A 155 4.76 3.97 -7.72
N PHE A 156 5.15 2.75 -8.08
CA PHE A 156 4.69 2.06 -9.28
C PHE A 156 4.19 0.67 -8.92
N ASN A 157 2.98 0.36 -9.36
CA ASN A 157 2.56 -1.04 -9.52
C ASN A 157 3.22 -1.58 -10.79
N VAL A 158 3.94 -2.68 -10.66
CA VAL A 158 4.61 -3.40 -11.75
C VAL A 158 3.74 -4.58 -12.13
N ILE A 159 3.17 -4.53 -13.34
CA ILE A 159 2.13 -5.47 -13.77
C ILE A 159 2.49 -6.04 -15.15
N THR A 160 2.36 -7.36 -15.33
CA THR A 160 2.46 -8.00 -16.64
C THR A 160 1.13 -7.93 -17.38
N ASP A 161 1.14 -8.16 -18.69
CA ASP A 161 -0.11 -8.36 -19.43
C ASP A 161 -0.98 -9.46 -18.81
N GLY A 162 -2.29 -9.32 -18.96
CA GLY A 162 -3.26 -10.31 -18.49
C GLY A 162 -4.51 -9.70 -17.89
N HIS A 163 -5.20 -10.49 -17.07
CA HIS A 163 -6.50 -10.14 -16.49
C HIS A 163 -6.42 -8.97 -15.50
N VAL A 164 -5.35 -8.89 -14.70
CA VAL A 164 -5.18 -7.82 -13.70
C VAL A 164 -5.05 -6.45 -14.37
N LEU A 165 -4.18 -6.34 -15.38
CA LEU A 165 -4.01 -5.08 -16.12
C LEU A 165 -5.33 -4.63 -16.77
N LYS A 166 -6.05 -5.57 -17.40
CA LYS A 166 -7.37 -5.28 -18.02
C LYS A 166 -8.39 -4.80 -16.97
N ALA A 167 -8.42 -5.40 -15.80
CA ALA A 167 -9.32 -4.98 -14.72
C ALA A 167 -9.00 -3.56 -14.23
N LEU A 168 -7.72 -3.24 -14.05
CA LEU A 168 -7.28 -1.89 -13.64
C LEU A 168 -7.49 -0.84 -14.74
N ASP A 169 -7.38 -1.22 -16.02
CA ASP A 169 -7.73 -0.35 -17.12
C ASP A 169 -9.22 -0.01 -17.08
N LEU A 170 -10.09 -0.98 -16.78
CA LEU A 170 -11.54 -0.74 -16.65
C LEU A 170 -11.88 0.11 -15.41
N ALA A 171 -11.26 -0.16 -14.27
CA ALA A 171 -11.50 0.55 -13.02
C ALA A 171 -11.16 2.05 -13.10
N HIS A 172 -10.10 2.41 -13.82
CA HIS A 172 -9.64 3.80 -13.95
C HIS A 172 -10.16 4.52 -15.21
N CYS A 173 -10.97 3.85 -16.05
CA CYS A 173 -11.67 4.50 -17.18
C CYS A 173 -13.05 5.07 -16.79
N LEU A 174 -13.51 4.79 -15.57
CA LEU A 174 -14.72 5.35 -14.96
C LEU A 174 -14.38 6.61 -14.16
#